data_AF-A0A1H8XMZ7-F1
#
_entry.id   AF-A0A1H8XMZ7-F1
#
_cell.length_a   1.000
_cell.length_b   1.000
_cell.length_c   1.000
_cell.angle_alpha   90.00
_cell.angle_beta   90.00
_cell.angle_gamma   90.00
#
_symmetry.space_group_name_H-M   'P 1'
#
loop_
_entity.id
_entity.type
_entity.pdbx_description
1 polymer ?
#
loop_
_entity_poly.entity_id
_entity_poly.type
_entity_poly.pdbx_seq_one_letter_code
_entity_poly.pdbx_strand_id
1 'polypeptide(L)'
;MKKILLIPLLLLLIQGISYAKNGKSGLDKMSLSVLYVGYDPAKAKPEHINYYSTSAAAINEAWKTRMADFKAFLLIRFSKVEVVDVRDYNAAMSDKVDVTIMDAGPVKLPVGFNRPMILMHEMAPNVGMPIGLKFDWYCQCLEDDALNIKTSHPIFNTPVRVKLTLVTRSTPGSFYNGFQGAKTPKEMPMWKVVKDDPTSKDKYIIGMVAHGEGFNDSPDAESISGGVCLKNAEAVALGRHGNYFMWGFSASPNHMTDEAKDVFVNAVCYIKKFDHQPPIMKKVQIENREWVDEMLYRTDKDLYNKALIARKEGNARLLKMQEELRSRKAKGEDIGRGNEGLLHMPVTNDVESFADYLKDWTGSDMVAKFDTNTNAYHRYYRDNLEYFYPADPYSLQVDADAQKLGISNRKVELLEKCIQLWEKGQDTALAKRVLERYTTAKFATAAEWKTWLTKNKPNLYYTESGGFKFMVNTYKTATTAIKPTNSTNVKLVNVAVPTLADPVVISAQIVAGDVGKKNVEIDAAILKGWHIYAYVPQDSPFIVTQPSIELPEGVKSSEWQSSAGTPLIGGEGMFVWENKASFKTAVDASALKPGMVIRCSLFYQVCDNNKCFPPKKKIVVVTVI
;
A
#
# COMPACT_ATOMS: atom_id res chain seq x y z
N MET A 1 -44.32 -60.59 32.97
CA MET A 1 -43.70 -61.55 32.03
C MET A 1 -44.74 -61.94 30.98
N LYS A 2 -44.37 -61.86 29.69
CA LYS A 2 -45.00 -62.51 28.51
C LYS A 2 -46.39 -61.96 28.12
N LYS A 3 -46.74 -61.66 26.86
CA LYS A 3 -46.05 -61.70 25.56
C LYS A 3 -46.90 -60.83 24.60
N ILE A 4 -46.21 -59.90 23.92
CA ILE A 4 -46.32 -59.47 22.51
C ILE A 4 -47.72 -59.54 21.85
N LEU A 5 -48.30 -58.36 21.58
CA LEU A 5 -49.40 -58.15 20.64
C LEU A 5 -48.84 -57.88 19.23
N LEU A 6 -49.21 -58.72 18.25
CA LEU A 6 -49.11 -58.41 16.82
C LEU A 6 -50.39 -57.66 16.39
N ILE A 7 -50.24 -56.54 15.69
CA ILE A 7 -51.32 -55.83 14.97
C ILE A 7 -50.97 -55.87 13.47
N PRO A 8 -51.95 -56.15 12.58
CA PRO A 8 -51.69 -56.42 11.17
C PRO A 8 -51.64 -55.17 10.28
N LEU A 9 -50.97 -55.42 9.16
CA LEU A 9 -50.78 -54.66 7.93
C LEU A 9 -52.08 -54.03 7.37
N LEU A 10 -52.06 -52.73 7.06
CA LEU A 10 -53.01 -52.11 6.12
C LEU A 10 -52.23 -51.31 5.06
N LEU A 11 -52.36 -51.73 3.81
CA LEU A 11 -51.83 -51.07 2.62
C LEU A 11 -52.44 -49.67 2.46
N LEU A 12 -51.61 -48.67 2.18
CA LEU A 12 -52.05 -47.37 1.67
C LEU A 12 -51.30 -47.05 0.37
N LEU A 13 -52.10 -46.79 -0.66
CA LEU A 13 -51.76 -46.40 -2.01
C LEU A 13 -50.80 -45.20 -2.05
N ILE A 14 -49.66 -45.37 -2.71
CA ILE A 14 -48.82 -44.26 -3.16
C ILE A 14 -49.38 -43.80 -4.51
N GLN A 15 -50.15 -42.71 -4.52
CA GLN A 15 -50.43 -41.97 -5.74
C GLN A 15 -49.24 -41.05 -6.05
N GLY A 16 -48.55 -41.35 -7.15
CA GLY A 16 -47.53 -40.50 -7.73
C GLY A 16 -48.16 -39.22 -8.27
N ILE A 17 -47.92 -38.10 -7.57
CA ILE A 17 -48.09 -36.78 -8.15
C ILE A 17 -46.76 -36.40 -8.80
N SER A 18 -46.75 -36.47 -10.12
CA SER A 18 -45.70 -35.96 -11.00
C SER A 18 -45.53 -34.45 -10.78
N TYR A 19 -44.56 -34.04 -9.96
CA TYR A 19 -44.00 -32.69 -10.07
C TYR A 19 -43.10 -32.65 -11.29
N ALA A 20 -43.67 -32.13 -12.39
CA ALA A 20 -42.89 -31.69 -13.54
C ALA A 20 -41.81 -30.72 -13.06
N LYS A 21 -40.55 -31.13 -13.24
CA LYS A 21 -39.38 -30.24 -13.20
C LYS A 21 -39.54 -29.18 -14.30
N ASN A 22 -40.14 -28.05 -13.96
CA ASN A 22 -39.84 -26.81 -14.68
C ASN A 22 -38.44 -26.37 -14.27
N GLY A 23 -37.44 -26.79 -15.04
CA GLY A 23 -36.09 -26.25 -14.97
C GLY A 23 -36.11 -24.76 -15.31
N LYS A 24 -36.10 -23.90 -14.28
CA LYS A 24 -35.58 -22.54 -14.37
C LYS A 24 -34.16 -22.55 -13.80
N SER A 25 -33.18 -22.76 -14.66
CA SER A 25 -31.76 -22.60 -14.35
C SER A 25 -31.36 -21.12 -14.42
N GLY A 26 -31.89 -20.30 -13.51
CA GLY A 26 -31.48 -18.91 -13.36
C GLY A 26 -31.41 -18.58 -11.87
N LEU A 27 -30.22 -18.25 -11.36
CA LEU A 27 -30.09 -17.63 -10.04
C LEU A 27 -30.96 -16.36 -10.03
N ASP A 28 -31.86 -16.22 -9.07
CA ASP A 28 -32.62 -14.98 -8.89
C ASP A 28 -31.63 -13.82 -8.74
N LYS A 29 -31.81 -12.78 -9.55
CA LYS A 29 -30.93 -11.60 -9.52
C LYS A 29 -31.03 -10.90 -8.18
N MET A 30 -29.92 -10.35 -7.71
CA MET A 30 -29.90 -9.51 -6.52
C MET A 30 -30.71 -8.24 -6.78
N SER A 31 -31.63 -7.92 -5.88
CA SER A 31 -32.51 -6.74 -5.98
C SER A 31 -31.79 -5.45 -5.59
N LEU A 32 -30.70 -5.12 -6.29
CA LEU A 32 -29.98 -3.85 -6.18
C LEU A 32 -29.87 -3.18 -7.55
N SER A 33 -29.81 -1.85 -7.53
CA SER A 33 -29.40 -1.01 -8.67
C SER A 33 -27.92 -0.71 -8.59
N VAL A 34 -27.15 -1.12 -9.60
CA VAL A 34 -25.69 -0.94 -9.64
C VAL A 34 -25.29 -0.02 -10.79
N LEU A 35 -24.41 0.94 -10.52
CA LEU A 35 -23.73 1.74 -11.55
C LEU A 35 -22.29 1.27 -11.68
N TYR A 36 -21.86 0.85 -12.87
CA TYR A 36 -20.45 0.60 -13.16
C TYR A 36 -19.86 1.76 -13.96
N VAL A 37 -18.71 2.28 -13.49
CA VAL A 37 -18.00 3.42 -14.08
C VAL A 37 -16.65 2.93 -14.60
N GLY A 38 -16.47 2.95 -15.92
CA GLY A 38 -15.27 2.44 -16.61
C GLY A 38 -14.93 3.27 -17.85
N TYR A 39 -14.02 2.81 -18.71
CA TYR A 39 -13.84 3.40 -20.04
C TYR A 39 -14.75 2.73 -21.07
N ASP A 40 -15.49 3.52 -21.85
CA ASP A 40 -16.23 3.05 -23.00
C ASP A 40 -15.33 3.07 -24.25
N PRO A 41 -14.99 1.89 -24.83
CA PRO A 41 -14.15 1.82 -26.03
C PRO A 41 -14.83 2.39 -27.29
N ALA A 42 -16.14 2.64 -27.27
CA ALA A 42 -16.83 3.33 -28.37
C ALA A 42 -16.41 4.81 -28.47
N LYS A 43 -15.83 5.37 -27.41
CA LYS A 43 -15.27 6.73 -27.40
C LYS A 43 -13.77 6.69 -27.67
N ALA A 44 -13.25 7.81 -28.17
CA ALA A 44 -11.83 7.98 -28.42
C ALA A 44 -11.01 7.64 -27.17
N LYS A 45 -9.93 6.86 -27.34
CA LYS A 45 -9.04 6.48 -26.25
C LYS A 45 -8.38 7.74 -25.66
N PRO A 46 -8.47 7.97 -24.33
CA PRO A 46 -7.75 9.07 -23.69
C PRO A 46 -6.22 8.92 -23.85
N GLU A 47 -5.49 10.03 -23.82
CA GLU A 47 -4.02 10.03 -23.80
C GLU A 47 -3.47 9.33 -22.54
N HIS A 48 -4.16 9.52 -21.40
CA HIS A 48 -3.83 8.88 -20.13
C HIS A 48 -5.01 8.04 -19.65
N ILE A 49 -4.74 6.74 -19.44
CA ILE A 49 -5.69 5.78 -18.89
C ILE A 49 -5.27 5.44 -17.47
N ASN A 50 -6.20 5.51 -16.53
CA ASN A 50 -6.02 5.06 -15.15
C ASN A 50 -6.22 3.54 -15.03
N TYR A 51 -5.30 2.81 -15.66
CA TYR A 51 -5.12 1.38 -15.54
C TYR A 51 -3.63 1.11 -15.43
N TYR A 52 -3.19 0.51 -14.34
CA TYR A 52 -1.79 0.20 -14.15
C TYR A 52 -1.43 -1.22 -14.60
N SER A 53 -0.40 -1.30 -15.42
CA SER A 53 0.34 -2.53 -15.71
C SER A 53 1.72 -2.16 -16.24
N THR A 54 2.71 -3.05 -16.04
CA THR A 54 3.98 -2.98 -16.76
C THR A 54 3.83 -3.46 -18.22
N SER A 55 2.72 -4.11 -18.57
CA SER A 55 2.37 -4.53 -19.93
C SER A 55 1.41 -3.53 -20.61
N ALA A 56 1.89 -2.89 -21.68
CA ALA A 56 1.03 -2.06 -22.53
C ALA A 56 -0.07 -2.87 -23.22
N ALA A 57 0.16 -4.17 -23.49
CA ALA A 57 -0.84 -5.06 -24.04
C ALA A 57 -2.01 -5.26 -23.07
N ALA A 58 -1.72 -5.47 -21.78
CA ALA A 58 -2.73 -5.60 -20.74
C ALA A 58 -3.60 -4.33 -20.60
N ILE A 59 -2.99 -3.15 -20.65
CA ILE A 59 -3.72 -1.87 -20.60
C ILE A 59 -4.62 -1.73 -21.84
N ASN A 60 -4.11 -2.06 -23.02
CA ASN A 60 -4.88 -1.99 -24.26
C ASN A 60 -6.04 -2.98 -24.27
N GLU A 61 -5.85 -4.18 -23.76
CA GLU A 61 -6.89 -5.20 -23.64
C GLU A 61 -7.97 -4.75 -22.65
N ALA A 62 -7.57 -4.31 -21.45
CA ALA A 62 -8.49 -3.78 -20.44
C ALA A 62 -9.31 -2.60 -20.99
N TRP A 63 -8.71 -1.67 -21.72
CA TRP A 63 -9.44 -0.58 -22.37
C TRP A 63 -10.51 -1.07 -23.36
N LYS A 64 -10.24 -2.15 -24.12
CA LYS A 64 -11.16 -2.67 -25.14
C LYS A 64 -12.31 -3.48 -24.55
N THR A 65 -12.06 -4.31 -23.55
CA THR A 65 -13.01 -5.38 -23.17
C THR A 65 -13.62 -5.20 -21.78
N ARG A 66 -12.92 -4.54 -20.86
CA ARG A 66 -13.26 -4.56 -19.42
C ARG A 66 -14.66 -4.04 -19.09
N MET A 67 -15.08 -2.91 -19.67
CA MET A 67 -16.43 -2.39 -19.44
C MET A 67 -17.50 -3.36 -19.94
N ALA A 68 -17.30 -3.98 -21.11
CA ALA A 68 -18.23 -4.95 -21.66
C ALA A 68 -18.32 -6.21 -20.78
N ASP A 69 -17.18 -6.69 -20.28
CA ASP A 69 -17.10 -7.85 -19.38
C ASP A 69 -17.86 -7.61 -18.08
N PHE A 70 -17.64 -6.46 -17.43
CA PHE A 70 -18.38 -6.09 -16.22
C PHE A 70 -19.86 -5.87 -16.50
N LYS A 71 -20.22 -5.21 -17.60
CA LYS A 71 -21.63 -5.04 -18.00
C LYS A 71 -22.34 -6.39 -18.13
N ALA A 72 -21.76 -7.32 -18.89
CA ALA A 72 -22.33 -8.64 -19.12
C ALA A 72 -22.49 -9.42 -17.80
N PHE A 73 -21.44 -9.43 -16.98
CA PHE A 73 -21.46 -10.08 -15.68
C PHE A 73 -22.51 -9.49 -14.74
N LEU A 74 -22.53 -8.17 -14.56
CA LEU A 74 -23.45 -7.50 -13.63
C LEU A 74 -24.91 -7.67 -14.06
N LEU A 75 -25.22 -7.61 -15.36
CA LEU A 75 -26.59 -7.79 -15.89
C LEU A 75 -27.16 -9.18 -15.57
N ILE A 76 -26.32 -10.18 -15.41
CA ILE A 76 -26.73 -11.53 -15.00
C ILE A 76 -27.01 -11.60 -13.49
N ARG A 77 -26.34 -10.76 -12.69
CA ARG A 77 -26.32 -10.86 -11.22
C ARG A 77 -27.23 -9.87 -10.50
N PHE A 78 -27.54 -8.72 -11.10
CA PHE A 78 -28.30 -7.64 -10.47
C PHE A 78 -29.53 -7.23 -11.27
N SER A 79 -30.61 -6.88 -10.56
CA SER A 79 -31.90 -6.53 -11.13
C SER A 79 -31.86 -5.30 -12.05
N LYS A 80 -31.04 -4.30 -11.69
CA LYS A 80 -30.84 -3.07 -12.47
C LYS A 80 -29.35 -2.76 -12.54
N VAL A 81 -28.85 -2.55 -13.75
CA VAL A 81 -27.44 -2.22 -14.01
C VAL A 81 -27.38 -1.09 -15.03
N GLU A 82 -26.63 -0.06 -14.67
CA GLU A 82 -26.26 1.04 -15.56
C GLU A 82 -24.73 1.03 -15.71
N VAL A 83 -24.26 1.42 -16.89
CA VAL A 83 -22.82 1.62 -17.15
C VAL A 83 -22.62 3.02 -17.69
N VAL A 84 -21.51 3.65 -17.32
CA VAL A 84 -21.16 4.98 -17.81
C VAL A 84 -19.65 5.07 -18.07
N ASP A 85 -19.29 5.78 -19.13
CA ASP A 85 -17.90 6.20 -19.35
C ASP A 85 -17.48 7.16 -18.24
N VAL A 86 -16.32 6.94 -17.63
CA VAL A 86 -15.80 7.74 -16.52
C VAL A 86 -15.75 9.24 -16.83
N ARG A 87 -15.56 9.63 -18.10
CA ARG A 87 -15.52 11.05 -18.51
C ARG A 87 -16.89 11.73 -18.46
N ASP A 88 -17.98 10.96 -18.45
CA ASP A 88 -19.33 11.47 -18.27
C ASP A 88 -19.83 11.30 -16.83
N TYR A 89 -19.12 10.53 -16.01
CA TYR A 89 -19.51 10.29 -14.64
C TYR A 89 -19.47 11.60 -13.82
N ASN A 90 -20.52 11.80 -13.03
CA ASN A 90 -20.54 12.78 -11.96
C ASN A 90 -21.16 12.16 -10.70
N ALA A 91 -20.82 12.70 -9.53
CA ALA A 91 -21.21 12.11 -8.25
C ALA A 91 -22.73 12.00 -8.05
N ALA A 92 -23.54 12.87 -8.65
CA ALA A 92 -25.01 12.81 -8.53
C ALA A 92 -25.61 11.59 -9.24
N MET A 93 -24.86 10.89 -10.10
CA MET A 93 -25.26 9.60 -10.65
C MET A 93 -25.33 8.53 -9.56
N SER A 94 -24.44 8.58 -8.56
CA SER A 94 -24.42 7.63 -7.44
C SER A 94 -25.61 7.80 -6.47
N ASP A 95 -26.32 8.93 -6.53
CA ASP A 95 -27.55 9.14 -5.74
C ASP A 95 -28.74 8.34 -6.29
N LYS A 96 -28.67 7.92 -7.56
CA LYS A 96 -29.75 7.21 -8.27
C LYS A 96 -29.64 5.70 -8.19
N VAL A 97 -28.59 5.19 -7.55
CA VAL A 97 -28.28 3.76 -7.47
C VAL A 97 -27.94 3.34 -6.03
N ASP A 98 -27.94 2.04 -5.79
CA ASP A 98 -27.60 1.48 -4.49
C ASP A 98 -26.10 1.41 -4.26
N VAL A 99 -25.34 1.05 -5.30
CA VAL A 99 -23.88 0.89 -5.24
C VAL A 99 -23.25 1.38 -6.54
N THR A 100 -22.16 2.13 -6.44
CA THR A 100 -21.30 2.46 -7.58
C THR A 100 -20.04 1.60 -7.55
N ILE A 101 -19.68 0.98 -8.68
CA ILE A 101 -18.40 0.30 -8.89
C ILE A 101 -17.53 1.26 -9.70
N MET A 102 -16.50 1.81 -9.06
CA MET A 102 -15.58 2.76 -9.64
C MET A 102 -14.31 2.02 -10.10
N ASP A 103 -14.18 1.84 -11.41
CA ASP A 103 -13.11 1.05 -12.01
C ASP A 103 -12.14 1.86 -12.87
N ALA A 104 -12.50 3.09 -13.25
CA ALA A 104 -11.65 3.98 -14.04
C ALA A 104 -11.63 5.42 -13.48
N GLY A 105 -10.62 6.20 -13.88
CA GLY A 105 -10.38 7.57 -13.43
C GLY A 105 -10.00 8.54 -14.56
N PRO A 106 -9.61 9.78 -14.22
CA PRO A 106 -9.62 10.36 -12.87
C PRO A 106 -11.03 10.68 -12.39
N VAL A 107 -11.28 10.57 -11.08
CA VAL A 107 -12.54 10.97 -10.45
C VAL A 107 -12.26 11.80 -9.21
N LYS A 108 -13.01 12.90 -9.06
CA LYS A 108 -13.00 13.73 -7.85
C LYS A 108 -14.38 13.71 -7.22
N LEU A 109 -14.48 13.12 -6.03
CA LEU A 109 -15.74 13.10 -5.28
C LEU A 109 -15.93 14.41 -4.50
N PRO A 110 -17.18 14.87 -4.33
CA PRO A 110 -17.47 16.03 -3.50
C PRO A 110 -17.19 15.74 -2.02
N VAL A 111 -16.90 16.79 -1.26
CA VAL A 111 -16.78 16.70 0.20
C VAL A 111 -18.10 16.17 0.76
N GLY A 112 -18.02 15.15 1.61
CA GLY A 112 -19.20 14.54 2.23
C GLY A 112 -19.92 13.50 1.38
N PHE A 113 -19.34 13.06 0.24
CA PHE A 113 -19.86 11.91 -0.49
C PHE A 113 -20.00 10.69 0.44
N ASN A 114 -21.21 10.14 0.50
CA ASN A 114 -21.60 9.14 1.49
C ASN A 114 -22.42 7.98 0.90
N ARG A 115 -22.42 7.83 -0.43
CA ARG A 115 -23.10 6.72 -1.13
C ARG A 115 -22.17 5.49 -1.22
N PRO A 116 -22.66 4.25 -1.18
CA PRO A 116 -21.82 3.06 -1.25
C PRO A 116 -21.00 2.98 -2.54
N MET A 117 -19.69 2.73 -2.39
CA MET A 117 -18.78 2.65 -3.53
C MET A 117 -17.77 1.50 -3.38
N ILE A 118 -17.66 0.68 -4.42
CA ILE A 118 -16.51 -0.23 -4.58
C ILE A 118 -15.45 0.51 -5.38
N LEU A 119 -14.24 0.60 -4.84
CA LEU A 119 -13.06 1.10 -5.52
C LEU A 119 -12.23 -0.08 -6.00
N MET A 120 -12.09 -0.23 -7.33
CA MET A 120 -11.32 -1.30 -7.94
C MET A 120 -9.85 -0.90 -8.03
N HIS A 121 -8.93 -1.79 -7.63
CA HIS A 121 -7.48 -1.68 -7.86
C HIS A 121 -6.90 -0.27 -7.62
N GLU A 122 -6.35 0.39 -8.65
CA GLU A 122 -5.79 1.75 -8.67
C GLU A 122 -6.80 2.83 -8.25
N MET A 123 -8.10 2.61 -8.40
CA MET A 123 -9.11 3.57 -7.93
C MET A 123 -9.16 3.67 -6.41
N ALA A 124 -8.71 2.65 -5.69
CA ALA A 124 -8.65 2.66 -4.22
C ALA A 124 -7.78 3.81 -3.69
N PRO A 125 -6.49 3.94 -4.05
CA PRO A 125 -5.68 5.09 -3.66
C PRO A 125 -6.06 6.39 -4.40
N ASN A 126 -6.44 6.34 -5.68
CA ASN A 126 -6.73 7.53 -6.47
C ASN A 126 -7.94 8.32 -5.92
N VAL A 127 -8.96 7.61 -5.44
CA VAL A 127 -10.10 8.24 -4.74
C VAL A 127 -9.84 8.34 -3.25
N GLY A 128 -9.21 7.32 -2.65
CA GLY A 128 -9.07 7.19 -1.21
C GLY A 128 -8.14 8.20 -0.58
N MET A 129 -6.93 8.39 -1.12
CA MET A 129 -5.95 9.29 -0.53
C MET A 129 -6.42 10.75 -0.45
N PRO A 130 -7.00 11.36 -1.51
CA PRO A 130 -7.47 12.75 -1.45
C PRO A 130 -8.52 13.03 -0.38
N ILE A 131 -9.32 12.02 0.00
CA ILE A 131 -10.37 12.16 1.02
C ILE A 131 -10.01 11.54 2.37
N GLY A 132 -8.80 10.97 2.49
CA GLY A 132 -8.26 10.40 3.73
C GLY A 132 -8.78 8.99 4.06
N LEU A 133 -9.10 8.17 3.06
CA LEU A 133 -9.40 6.75 3.32
C LEU A 133 -8.15 5.98 3.73
N LYS A 134 -8.35 4.84 4.38
CA LYS A 134 -7.28 3.88 4.69
C LYS A 134 -6.78 3.10 3.47
N PHE A 135 -7.42 3.27 2.32
CA PHE A 135 -6.99 2.75 1.02
C PHE A 135 -5.94 3.66 0.41
N ASP A 136 -4.70 3.54 0.88
CA ASP A 136 -3.58 4.32 0.39
C ASP A 136 -2.75 3.56 -0.65
N TRP A 137 -1.76 4.26 -1.20
CA TRP A 137 -0.85 3.66 -2.17
C TRP A 137 0.22 2.82 -1.48
N TYR A 138 -0.10 1.59 -1.07
CA TYR A 138 0.92 0.64 -0.62
C TYR A 138 1.68 0.06 -1.82
N CYS A 139 1.03 -0.73 -2.69
CA CYS A 139 1.72 -1.36 -3.81
C CYS A 139 0.78 -1.92 -4.88
N GLN A 140 1.09 -1.61 -6.15
CA GLN A 140 0.50 -2.28 -7.31
C GLN A 140 1.31 -3.53 -7.67
N CYS A 141 1.30 -4.50 -6.78
CA CYS A 141 2.01 -5.76 -6.93
C CYS A 141 1.17 -6.94 -6.43
N LEU A 142 -0.15 -6.76 -6.32
CA LEU A 142 -1.05 -7.83 -5.93
C LEU A 142 -1.16 -8.83 -7.09
N GLU A 143 -0.84 -10.09 -6.79
CA GLU A 143 -0.97 -11.22 -7.68
C GLU A 143 -2.38 -11.84 -7.58
N ASP A 144 -2.51 -13.11 -7.97
CA ASP A 144 -3.79 -13.75 -8.25
C ASP A 144 -4.47 -14.39 -7.04
N ASP A 145 -3.71 -14.60 -5.97
CA ASP A 145 -4.10 -15.39 -4.80
C ASP A 145 -4.37 -14.46 -3.60
N ALA A 146 -5.54 -14.60 -2.98
CA ALA A 146 -5.83 -14.00 -1.68
C ALA A 146 -5.27 -14.87 -0.54
N LEU A 147 -4.88 -14.23 0.55
CA LEU A 147 -4.36 -14.88 1.77
C LEU A 147 -4.81 -14.11 3.01
N ASN A 148 -4.51 -14.63 4.21
CA ASN A 148 -4.95 -14.04 5.49
C ASN A 148 -6.46 -13.72 5.51
N ILE A 149 -7.26 -14.67 4.99
CA ILE A 149 -8.67 -14.47 4.68
C ILE A 149 -9.54 -14.68 5.92
N LYS A 150 -10.38 -13.70 6.24
CA LYS A 150 -11.46 -13.85 7.24
C LYS A 150 -12.63 -14.64 6.64
N THR A 151 -12.51 -15.96 6.53
CA THR A 151 -13.49 -16.83 5.84
C THR A 151 -14.92 -16.80 6.43
N SER A 152 -15.07 -16.38 7.68
CA SER A 152 -16.38 -16.14 8.32
C SER A 152 -17.05 -14.83 7.91
N HIS A 153 -16.34 -13.95 7.21
CA HIS A 153 -16.86 -12.64 6.81
C HIS A 153 -18.06 -12.77 5.85
N PRO A 154 -19.07 -11.87 5.92
CA PRO A 154 -20.26 -11.94 5.08
C PRO A 154 -19.99 -12.06 3.58
N ILE A 155 -18.92 -11.48 3.04
CA ILE A 155 -18.63 -11.55 1.60
C ILE A 155 -18.35 -12.97 1.09
N PHE A 156 -17.99 -13.90 1.97
CA PHE A 156 -17.79 -15.31 1.62
C PHE A 156 -19.03 -16.19 1.88
N ASN A 157 -20.04 -15.62 2.52
CA ASN A 157 -21.13 -16.38 3.12
C ASN A 157 -22.53 -15.95 2.66
N THR A 158 -22.72 -14.68 2.30
CA THR A 158 -24.05 -14.10 2.01
C THR A 158 -23.96 -12.95 1.01
N PRO A 159 -24.97 -12.76 0.14
CA PRO A 159 -26.14 -13.62 -0.05
C PRO A 159 -25.85 -14.96 -0.75
N VAL A 160 -24.74 -15.07 -1.49
CA VAL A 160 -24.30 -16.34 -2.10
C VAL A 160 -23.32 -17.03 -1.16
N ARG A 161 -23.60 -18.26 -0.75
CA ARG A 161 -22.66 -19.04 0.06
C ARG A 161 -21.52 -19.55 -0.83
N VAL A 162 -20.31 -19.02 -0.64
CA VAL A 162 -19.13 -19.42 -1.43
C VAL A 162 -18.32 -20.46 -0.67
N LYS A 163 -18.14 -21.64 -1.25
CA LYS A 163 -17.21 -22.65 -0.74
C LYS A 163 -15.83 -22.36 -1.31
N LEU A 164 -15.02 -21.58 -0.57
CA LEU A 164 -13.67 -21.24 -0.99
C LEU A 164 -12.79 -22.48 -1.16
N THR A 165 -12.12 -22.59 -2.30
CA THR A 165 -11.06 -23.58 -2.52
C THR A 165 -9.74 -23.01 -2.00
N LEU A 166 -9.36 -23.40 -0.78
CA LEU A 166 -8.10 -23.00 -0.15
C LEU A 166 -7.01 -24.04 -0.44
N VAL A 167 -5.89 -23.58 -0.98
CA VAL A 167 -4.71 -24.40 -1.25
C VAL A 167 -3.55 -23.87 -0.43
N THR A 168 -2.91 -24.74 0.36
CA THR A 168 -1.69 -24.40 1.10
C THR A 168 -0.54 -24.20 0.12
N ARG A 169 0.14 -23.06 0.20
CA ARG A 169 1.29 -22.70 -0.65
C ARG A 169 2.37 -22.05 0.21
N SER A 170 3.59 -21.98 -0.32
CA SER A 170 4.68 -21.24 0.32
C SER A 170 4.30 -19.78 0.51
N THR A 171 4.58 -19.24 1.70
CA THR A 171 4.30 -17.84 2.01
C THR A 171 5.20 -16.93 1.16
N PRO A 172 4.69 -15.79 0.65
CA PRO A 172 5.50 -14.86 -0.13
C PRO A 172 6.79 -14.44 0.60
N GLY A 173 7.91 -14.42 -0.12
CA GLY A 173 9.23 -14.11 0.47
C GLY A 173 9.28 -12.73 1.15
N SER A 174 8.52 -11.77 0.64
CA SER A 174 8.33 -10.43 1.20
C SER A 174 7.77 -10.42 2.62
N PHE A 175 7.03 -11.46 3.05
CA PHE A 175 6.41 -11.49 4.38
C PHE A 175 7.41 -11.79 5.49
N TYR A 176 8.62 -12.23 5.14
CA TYR A 176 9.73 -12.41 6.08
C TYR A 176 10.56 -11.14 6.28
N ASN A 177 10.25 -10.06 5.56
CA ASN A 177 10.89 -8.77 5.74
C ASN A 177 10.27 -8.05 6.94
N GLY A 178 11.10 -7.55 7.85
CA GLY A 178 10.65 -6.82 9.03
C GLY A 178 10.29 -7.72 10.21
N PHE A 179 9.84 -7.10 11.30
CA PHE A 179 9.56 -7.79 12.56
C PHE A 179 8.47 -8.88 12.44
N GLN A 180 7.50 -8.73 11.52
CA GLN A 180 6.44 -9.73 11.31
C GLN A 180 6.99 -11.07 10.79
N GLY A 181 8.15 -11.06 10.12
CA GLY A 181 8.80 -12.26 9.60
C GLY A 181 9.13 -13.30 10.68
N ALA A 182 9.34 -12.87 11.93
CA ALA A 182 9.65 -13.76 13.04
C ALA A 182 8.51 -14.73 13.39
N LYS A 183 7.26 -14.37 13.10
CA LYS A 183 6.06 -15.18 13.41
C LYS A 183 5.34 -15.69 12.15
N THR A 184 5.85 -15.35 10.97
CA THR A 184 5.23 -15.69 9.69
C THR A 184 5.43 -17.18 9.40
N PRO A 185 4.35 -17.95 9.13
CA PRO A 185 4.47 -19.38 8.82
C PRO A 185 5.12 -19.59 7.45
N LYS A 186 5.80 -20.74 7.27
CA LYS A 186 6.44 -21.11 6.00
C LYS A 186 5.47 -21.28 4.84
N GLU A 187 4.28 -21.73 5.16
CA GLU A 187 3.19 -21.97 4.22
C GLU A 187 1.89 -21.45 4.82
N MET A 188 0.96 -21.06 3.95
CA MET A 188 -0.37 -20.59 4.37
C MET A 188 -1.44 -20.93 3.33
N PRO A 189 -2.72 -21.03 3.75
CA PRO A 189 -3.82 -21.26 2.83
C PRO A 189 -4.06 -20.02 1.94
N MET A 190 -4.17 -20.26 0.64
CA MET A 190 -4.42 -19.24 -0.37
C MET A 190 -5.67 -19.57 -1.20
N TRP A 191 -6.38 -18.54 -1.62
CA TRP A 191 -7.57 -18.64 -2.46
C TRP A 191 -7.31 -17.96 -3.82
N LYS A 192 -7.43 -18.72 -4.90
CA LYS A 192 -7.21 -18.23 -6.27
C LYS A 192 -8.38 -17.35 -6.73
N VAL A 193 -8.12 -16.06 -6.91
CA VAL A 193 -9.11 -15.06 -7.34
C VAL A 193 -9.11 -14.92 -8.85
N VAL A 194 -7.93 -14.90 -9.47
CA VAL A 194 -7.75 -14.81 -10.93
C VAL A 194 -7.41 -16.20 -11.47
N LYS A 195 -8.15 -16.70 -12.46
CA LYS A 195 -8.01 -18.08 -12.96
C LYS A 195 -6.89 -18.25 -13.99
N ASP A 196 -6.41 -17.14 -14.57
CA ASP A 196 -5.35 -17.16 -15.57
C ASP A 196 -4.02 -17.67 -14.95
N ASP A 197 -3.15 -18.14 -15.85
CA ASP A 197 -1.80 -18.55 -15.50
C ASP A 197 -0.98 -17.31 -15.07
N PRO A 198 -0.14 -17.40 -14.02
CA PRO A 198 0.74 -16.30 -13.59
C PRO A 198 1.63 -15.71 -14.71
N THR A 199 1.86 -16.46 -15.79
CA THR A 199 2.59 -15.99 -16.99
C THR A 199 1.72 -15.18 -17.96
N SER A 200 0.40 -15.17 -17.80
CA SER A 200 -0.57 -14.45 -18.65
C SER A 200 -0.69 -12.95 -18.30
N LYS A 201 0.40 -12.30 -17.89
CA LYS A 201 0.42 -10.90 -17.42
C LYS A 201 0.04 -9.87 -18.49
N ASP A 202 0.00 -10.27 -19.75
CA ASP A 202 -0.47 -9.44 -20.87
C ASP A 202 -2.00 -9.38 -21.00
N LYS A 203 -2.75 -10.19 -20.24
CA LYS A 203 -4.22 -10.31 -20.39
C LYS A 203 -5.02 -9.43 -19.44
N TYR A 204 -4.43 -9.01 -18.31
CA TYR A 204 -5.12 -8.17 -17.33
C TYR A 204 -4.15 -7.23 -16.62
N ILE A 205 -4.69 -6.11 -16.16
CA ILE A 205 -3.99 -5.08 -15.41
C ILE A 205 -3.58 -5.58 -14.02
N ILE A 206 -2.65 -4.91 -13.33
CA ILE A 206 -2.08 -5.37 -12.05
C ILE A 206 -2.96 -4.92 -10.87
N GLY A 207 -3.09 -5.77 -9.85
CA GLY A 207 -3.87 -5.49 -8.65
C GLY A 207 -3.14 -4.58 -7.65
N MET A 208 -3.89 -4.13 -6.65
CA MET A 208 -3.41 -3.19 -5.62
C MET A 208 -3.62 -3.75 -4.21
N VAL A 209 -2.66 -3.51 -3.32
CA VAL A 209 -2.83 -3.63 -1.86
C VAL A 209 -2.71 -2.26 -1.19
N ALA A 210 -3.35 -2.09 -0.02
CA ALA A 210 -3.23 -0.93 0.88
C ALA A 210 -2.56 -1.33 2.21
N HIS A 211 -2.00 -0.37 2.96
CA HIS A 211 -1.26 -0.69 4.20
C HIS A 211 -2.19 -1.28 5.27
N GLY A 212 -1.77 -2.36 5.94
CA GLY A 212 -2.50 -2.99 7.04
C GLY A 212 -2.34 -2.31 8.40
N GLU A 213 -1.21 -1.64 8.61
CA GLU A 213 -0.88 -0.91 9.83
C GLU A 213 -1.98 0.10 10.19
N GLY A 214 -2.51 -0.04 11.40
CA GLY A 214 -3.61 0.79 11.90
C GLY A 214 -4.91 0.66 11.08
N PHE A 215 -5.05 -0.30 10.17
CA PHE A 215 -6.24 -0.40 9.32
C PHE A 215 -7.50 -0.68 10.17
N ASN A 216 -7.39 -1.61 11.12
CA ASN A 216 -8.49 -2.06 11.98
C ASN A 216 -8.67 -1.23 13.27
N ASP A 217 -7.93 -0.12 13.44
CA ASP A 217 -7.94 0.66 14.68
C ASP A 217 -9.13 1.65 14.81
N SER A 218 -10.08 1.58 13.88
CA SER A 218 -11.30 2.39 13.89
C SER A 218 -12.53 1.51 13.62
N PRO A 219 -13.67 1.77 14.27
CA PRO A 219 -14.85 0.90 14.19
C PRO A 219 -15.53 0.91 12.82
N ASP A 220 -15.23 1.90 11.99
CA ASP A 220 -15.71 2.06 10.63
C ASP A 220 -14.80 1.44 9.58
N ALA A 221 -13.71 0.76 9.97
CA ALA A 221 -12.77 0.12 9.07
C ALA A 221 -12.57 -1.37 9.39
N GLU A 222 -12.33 -2.17 8.35
CA GLU A 222 -11.95 -3.56 8.51
C GLU A 222 -11.13 -4.08 7.32
N SER A 223 -10.02 -4.74 7.62
CA SER A 223 -9.30 -5.59 6.67
C SER A 223 -9.97 -6.97 6.62
N ILE A 224 -10.24 -7.48 5.43
CA ILE A 224 -10.97 -8.74 5.21
C ILE A 224 -10.04 -9.82 4.68
N SER A 225 -9.13 -9.46 3.76
CA SER A 225 -8.05 -10.32 3.31
C SER A 225 -6.84 -9.52 2.86
N GLY A 226 -5.69 -10.16 2.92
CA GLY A 226 -4.52 -9.77 2.12
C GLY A 226 -4.50 -10.50 0.79
N GLY A 227 -3.34 -10.47 0.15
CA GLY A 227 -3.08 -11.21 -1.08
C GLY A 227 -1.58 -11.40 -1.29
N VAL A 228 -1.22 -12.34 -2.17
CA VAL A 228 0.15 -12.56 -2.58
C VAL A 228 0.66 -11.26 -3.22
N CYS A 229 1.67 -10.65 -2.61
CA CYS A 229 2.23 -9.39 -3.04
C CYS A 229 3.65 -9.23 -2.51
N LEU A 230 4.38 -8.24 -3.03
CA LEU A 230 5.78 -7.97 -2.66
C LEU A 230 5.90 -7.10 -1.39
N LYS A 231 4.85 -7.05 -0.58
CA LYS A 231 4.74 -6.25 0.65
C LYS A 231 4.56 -7.14 1.87
N ASN A 232 4.50 -6.57 3.07
CA ASN A 232 4.42 -7.35 4.31
C ASN A 232 3.07 -8.09 4.47
N ALA A 233 3.00 -8.97 5.48
CA ALA A 233 1.86 -9.87 5.70
C ALA A 233 0.53 -9.17 6.00
N GLU A 234 0.57 -7.88 6.33
CA GLU A 234 -0.61 -7.12 6.74
C GLU A 234 -1.25 -6.36 5.57
N ALA A 235 -0.59 -6.35 4.41
CA ALA A 235 -1.12 -5.76 3.19
C ALA A 235 -2.59 -6.16 2.96
N VAL A 236 -3.44 -5.16 2.72
CA VAL A 236 -4.89 -5.32 2.58
C VAL A 236 -5.25 -5.33 1.11
N ALA A 237 -5.77 -6.46 0.63
CA ALA A 237 -6.30 -6.61 -0.73
C ALA A 237 -7.82 -6.39 -0.77
N LEU A 238 -8.53 -6.83 0.27
CA LEU A 238 -9.97 -6.62 0.44
C LEU A 238 -10.21 -5.94 1.80
N GLY A 239 -10.89 -4.80 1.79
CA GLY A 239 -11.18 -4.06 3.02
C GLY A 239 -12.27 -3.01 2.87
N ARG A 240 -12.83 -2.54 3.98
CA ARG A 240 -13.86 -1.49 4.03
C ARG A 240 -13.38 -0.33 4.89
N HIS A 241 -13.75 0.89 4.50
CA HIS A 241 -13.67 2.09 5.35
C HIS A 241 -14.91 2.96 5.10
N GLY A 242 -15.78 3.06 6.11
CA GLY A 242 -17.11 3.66 5.98
C GLY A 242 -17.94 3.02 4.85
N ASN A 243 -18.45 3.87 3.96
CA ASN A 243 -19.24 3.54 2.77
C ASN A 243 -18.41 3.09 1.56
N TYR A 244 -17.09 2.93 1.72
CA TYR A 244 -16.20 2.51 0.64
C TYR A 244 -15.66 1.10 0.89
N PHE A 245 -15.60 0.29 -0.17
CA PHE A 245 -14.98 -1.03 -0.18
C PHE A 245 -13.85 -1.05 -1.21
N MET A 246 -12.66 -1.49 -0.82
CA MET A 246 -11.56 -1.73 -1.73
C MET A 246 -11.63 -3.17 -2.23
N TRP A 247 -11.70 -3.32 -3.55
CA TRP A 247 -11.46 -4.59 -4.23
C TRP A 247 -10.11 -4.49 -4.96
N GLY A 248 -9.05 -4.97 -4.32
CA GLY A 248 -7.68 -4.82 -4.79
C GLY A 248 -7.36 -5.62 -6.07
N PHE A 249 -7.99 -6.79 -6.25
CA PHE A 249 -7.77 -7.64 -7.42
C PHE A 249 -8.30 -6.98 -8.69
N SER A 250 -7.55 -7.10 -9.77
CA SER A 250 -7.73 -6.28 -10.97
C SER A 250 -8.30 -7.04 -12.17
N ALA A 251 -8.41 -8.36 -12.13
CA ALA A 251 -8.97 -9.15 -13.22
C ALA A 251 -10.38 -8.70 -13.64
N SER A 252 -10.68 -8.68 -14.94
CA SER A 252 -12.06 -8.56 -15.43
C SER A 252 -12.84 -9.84 -15.11
N PRO A 253 -14.20 -9.83 -15.06
CA PRO A 253 -14.98 -11.03 -14.74
C PRO A 253 -14.65 -12.27 -15.59
N ASN A 254 -14.24 -12.10 -16.85
CA ASN A 254 -13.82 -13.21 -17.71
C ASN A 254 -12.55 -13.92 -17.23
N HIS A 255 -11.72 -13.24 -16.44
CA HIS A 255 -10.47 -13.72 -15.84
C HIS A 255 -10.64 -14.14 -14.37
N MET A 256 -11.78 -13.84 -13.75
CA MET A 256 -12.07 -14.27 -12.37
C MET A 256 -12.45 -15.76 -12.30
N THR A 257 -12.06 -16.42 -11.20
CA THR A 257 -12.67 -17.71 -10.83
C THR A 257 -14.16 -17.54 -10.53
N ASP A 258 -14.94 -18.61 -10.60
CA ASP A 258 -16.37 -18.53 -10.30
C ASP A 258 -16.63 -18.19 -8.83
N GLU A 259 -15.79 -18.70 -7.92
CA GLU A 259 -15.79 -18.28 -6.51
C GLU A 259 -15.57 -16.77 -6.37
N ALA A 260 -14.61 -16.20 -7.11
CA ALA A 260 -14.31 -14.77 -7.05
C ALA A 260 -15.47 -13.90 -7.56
N LYS A 261 -16.15 -14.33 -8.63
CA LYS A 261 -17.38 -13.68 -9.10
C LYS A 261 -18.46 -13.67 -8.03
N ASP A 262 -18.66 -14.77 -7.33
CA ASP A 262 -19.65 -14.86 -6.27
C ASP A 262 -19.29 -13.98 -5.06
N VAL A 263 -18.02 -13.99 -4.65
CA VAL A 263 -17.51 -13.11 -3.58
C VAL A 263 -17.63 -11.63 -3.97
N PHE A 264 -17.37 -11.28 -5.24
CA PHE A 264 -17.55 -9.92 -5.74
C PHE A 264 -19.00 -9.46 -5.64
N VAL A 265 -19.95 -10.31 -6.05
CA VAL A 265 -21.38 -10.02 -5.92
C VAL A 265 -21.77 -9.83 -4.45
N ASN A 266 -21.24 -10.66 -3.57
CA ASN A 266 -21.46 -10.50 -2.15
C ASN A 266 -20.85 -9.20 -1.59
N ALA A 267 -19.70 -8.75 -2.10
CA ALA A 267 -19.08 -7.48 -1.72
C ALA A 267 -19.95 -6.27 -2.11
N VAL A 268 -20.58 -6.31 -3.30
CA VAL A 268 -21.57 -5.30 -3.73
C VAL A 268 -22.76 -5.27 -2.77
N CYS A 269 -23.33 -6.44 -2.45
CA CYS A 269 -24.43 -6.52 -1.49
C CYS A 269 -24.02 -6.10 -0.07
N TYR A 270 -22.77 -6.36 0.32
CA TYR A 270 -22.23 -6.02 1.61
C TYR A 270 -22.10 -4.51 1.80
N ILE A 271 -21.47 -3.81 0.85
CA ILE A 271 -21.17 -2.38 1.01
C ILE A 271 -22.43 -1.51 1.04
N LYS A 272 -23.53 -1.95 0.43
CA LYS A 272 -24.84 -1.27 0.51
C LYS A 272 -25.31 -1.05 1.95
N LYS A 273 -24.94 -1.90 2.91
CA LYS A 273 -25.32 -1.75 4.32
C LYS A 273 -24.76 -0.48 4.98
N PHE A 274 -23.74 0.12 4.37
CA PHE A 274 -23.03 1.31 4.84
C PHE A 274 -23.44 2.57 4.08
N ASP A 275 -24.61 2.54 3.45
CA ASP A 275 -25.20 3.73 2.85
C ASP A 275 -25.35 4.85 3.87
N HIS A 276 -24.93 6.06 3.50
CA HIS A 276 -24.84 7.24 4.36
C HIS A 276 -23.97 7.09 5.62
N GLN A 277 -23.00 6.18 5.60
CA GLN A 277 -22.00 6.00 6.65
C GLN A 277 -20.61 6.43 6.12
N PRO A 278 -20.33 7.73 5.99
CA PRO A 278 -19.01 8.20 5.58
C PRO A 278 -17.95 7.86 6.64
N PRO A 279 -16.67 7.73 6.28
CA PRO A 279 -15.59 7.53 7.25
C PRO A 279 -15.68 8.48 8.44
N ILE A 280 -15.57 7.93 9.65
CA ILE A 280 -15.58 8.67 10.93
C ILE A 280 -14.30 9.51 11.05
N MET A 281 -13.22 9.03 10.44
CA MET A 281 -11.89 9.60 10.56
C MET A 281 -11.16 9.62 9.22
N LYS A 282 -10.11 10.44 9.15
CA LYS A 282 -9.18 10.47 8.02
C LYS A 282 -7.87 9.81 8.42
N LYS A 283 -7.39 8.86 7.61
CA LYS A 283 -6.05 8.30 7.78
C LYS A 283 -5.01 9.41 7.64
N VAL A 284 -4.16 9.52 8.63
CA VAL A 284 -2.93 10.31 8.59
C VAL A 284 -1.80 9.36 8.21
N GLN A 285 -0.94 9.79 7.29
CA GLN A 285 0.21 9.01 6.84
C GLN A 285 1.34 9.19 7.85
N ILE A 286 1.29 8.46 8.95
CA ILE A 286 2.26 8.49 10.05
C ILE A 286 2.65 7.07 10.46
N GLU A 287 3.84 6.90 11.05
CA GLU A 287 4.20 5.67 11.76
C GLU A 287 3.23 5.38 12.90
N ASN A 288 2.93 4.10 13.09
CA ASN A 288 2.19 3.61 14.24
C ASN A 288 3.14 2.92 15.22
N ARG A 289 2.63 2.40 16.33
CA ARG A 289 3.47 1.81 17.37
C ARG A 289 4.14 0.50 16.97
N GLU A 290 3.77 -0.12 15.84
CA GLU A 290 4.51 -1.25 15.27
C GLU A 290 5.91 -0.84 14.81
N TRP A 291 6.13 0.45 14.56
CA TRP A 291 7.48 1.01 14.39
C TRP A 291 8.40 0.67 15.58
N VAL A 292 7.87 0.57 16.80
CA VAL A 292 8.65 0.15 17.98
C VAL A 292 9.07 -1.31 17.85
N ASP A 293 8.20 -2.18 17.36
CA ASP A 293 8.54 -3.59 17.10
C ASP A 293 9.57 -3.70 15.96
N GLU A 294 9.45 -2.87 14.93
CA GLU A 294 10.46 -2.76 13.88
C GLU A 294 11.79 -2.26 14.45
N MET A 295 11.81 -1.29 15.36
CA MET A 295 13.04 -0.85 16.00
C MET A 295 13.68 -1.94 16.86
N LEU A 296 12.88 -2.70 17.62
CA LEU A 296 13.38 -3.88 18.33
C LEU A 296 14.01 -4.88 17.36
N TYR A 297 13.35 -5.16 16.25
CA TYR A 297 13.87 -6.04 15.22
C TYR A 297 15.17 -5.51 14.59
N ARG A 298 15.20 -4.23 14.21
CA ARG A 298 16.34 -3.59 13.53
C ARG A 298 17.54 -3.41 14.43
N THR A 299 17.37 -3.17 15.73
CA THR A 299 18.51 -3.02 16.67
C THR A 299 19.11 -4.34 17.14
N ASP A 300 18.57 -5.47 16.67
CA ASP A 300 19.07 -6.80 16.97
C ASP A 300 20.33 -7.14 16.16
N LYS A 301 21.40 -7.51 16.87
CA LYS A 301 22.70 -7.81 16.26
C LYS A 301 22.66 -9.08 15.38
N ASP A 302 21.82 -10.05 15.71
CA ASP A 302 21.70 -11.28 14.91
C ASP A 302 21.01 -10.99 13.58
N LEU A 303 20.05 -10.05 13.56
CA LEU A 303 19.48 -9.58 12.30
C LEU A 303 20.53 -8.92 11.43
N TYR A 304 21.32 -7.99 12.00
CA TYR A 304 22.42 -7.35 11.28
C TYR A 304 23.37 -8.40 10.68
N ASN A 305 23.81 -9.39 11.47
CA ASN A 305 24.66 -10.47 10.99
C ASN A 305 24.02 -11.28 9.84
N LYS A 306 22.71 -11.56 9.92
CA LYS A 306 21.97 -12.21 8.83
C LYS A 306 21.94 -11.37 7.56
N ALA A 307 21.77 -10.05 7.67
CA ALA A 307 21.80 -9.15 6.52
C ALA A 307 23.18 -9.17 5.82
N LEU A 308 24.28 -9.24 6.59
CA LEU A 308 25.63 -9.38 6.03
C LEU A 308 25.79 -10.69 5.22
N ILE A 309 25.25 -11.79 5.74
CA ILE A 309 25.28 -13.10 5.06
C ILE A 309 24.46 -13.04 3.78
N ALA A 310 23.21 -12.58 3.88
CA ALA A 310 22.29 -12.48 2.74
C ALA A 310 22.87 -11.62 1.60
N ARG A 311 23.59 -10.55 1.95
CA ARG A 311 24.28 -9.70 0.96
C ARG A 311 25.39 -10.46 0.23
N LYS A 312 26.23 -11.20 0.93
CA LYS A 312 27.30 -12.01 0.32
C LYS A 312 26.72 -13.09 -0.60
N GLU A 313 25.68 -13.77 -0.16
CA GLU A 313 24.99 -14.79 -0.97
C GLU A 313 24.33 -14.19 -2.21
N GLY A 314 23.66 -13.04 -2.07
CA GLY A 314 23.06 -12.35 -3.21
C GLY A 314 24.09 -11.82 -4.21
N ASN A 315 25.24 -11.34 -3.74
CA ASN A 315 26.37 -10.98 -4.59
C ASN A 315 26.94 -12.19 -5.36
N ALA A 316 27.05 -13.35 -4.70
CA ALA A 316 27.45 -14.58 -5.38
C ALA A 316 26.44 -15.00 -6.46
N ARG A 317 25.13 -14.83 -6.20
CA ARG A 317 24.08 -15.05 -7.22
C ARG A 317 24.21 -14.07 -8.39
N LEU A 318 24.48 -12.79 -8.14
CA LEU A 318 24.71 -11.79 -9.19
C LEU A 318 25.88 -12.18 -10.08
N LEU A 319 27.03 -12.54 -9.49
CA LEU A 319 28.22 -12.95 -10.24
C LEU A 319 27.95 -14.17 -11.13
N LYS A 320 27.20 -15.15 -10.61
CA LYS A 320 26.78 -16.32 -11.39
C LYS A 320 25.88 -15.92 -12.57
N MET A 321 24.89 -15.06 -12.32
CA MET A 321 24.00 -14.57 -13.36
C MET A 321 24.74 -13.76 -14.44
N GLN A 322 25.70 -12.92 -14.05
CA GLN A 322 26.57 -12.20 -14.99
C GLN A 322 27.39 -13.15 -15.86
N GLU A 323 27.89 -14.26 -15.29
CA GLU A 323 28.64 -15.26 -16.05
C GLU A 323 27.76 -16.00 -17.06
N GLU A 324 26.54 -16.37 -16.67
CA GLU A 324 25.55 -16.97 -17.57
C GLU A 324 25.20 -16.01 -18.72
N LEU A 325 25.02 -14.72 -18.43
CA LEU A 325 24.76 -13.69 -19.44
C LEU A 325 25.95 -13.49 -20.39
N ARG A 326 27.19 -13.48 -19.88
CA ARG A 326 28.40 -13.45 -20.72
C ARG A 326 28.48 -14.65 -21.65
N SER A 327 28.17 -15.85 -21.14
CA SER A 327 28.17 -17.08 -21.93
C SER A 327 27.13 -17.05 -23.06
N ARG A 328 25.91 -16.60 -22.76
CA ARG A 328 24.83 -16.44 -23.77
C ARG A 328 25.20 -15.40 -24.83
N LYS A 329 25.73 -14.24 -24.40
CA LYS A 329 26.22 -13.20 -25.32
C LYS A 329 27.36 -13.69 -26.20
N ALA A 330 28.29 -14.48 -25.66
CA ALA A 330 29.37 -15.09 -26.43
C ALA A 330 28.89 -16.09 -27.49
N LYS A 331 27.68 -16.67 -27.32
CA LYS A 331 27.01 -17.51 -28.32
C LYS A 331 26.23 -16.70 -29.38
N GLY A 332 26.27 -15.36 -29.31
CA GLY A 332 25.55 -14.47 -30.21
C GLY A 332 24.07 -14.26 -29.86
N GLU A 333 23.63 -14.67 -28.66
CA GLU A 333 22.27 -14.39 -28.19
C GLU A 333 22.10 -12.90 -27.86
N ASP A 334 20.98 -12.29 -28.28
CA ASP A 334 20.55 -11.00 -27.76
C ASP A 334 20.01 -11.18 -26.34
N ILE A 335 20.78 -10.72 -25.36
CA ILE A 335 20.41 -10.80 -23.95
C ILE A 335 19.44 -9.68 -23.53
N GLY A 336 19.22 -8.67 -24.38
CA GLY A 336 18.35 -7.54 -24.11
C GLY A 336 18.96 -6.49 -23.17
N ARG A 337 18.47 -5.24 -23.30
CA ARG A 337 19.02 -4.05 -22.63
C ARG A 337 19.09 -4.15 -21.10
N GLY A 338 18.12 -4.79 -20.46
CA GLY A 338 18.11 -4.97 -19.00
C GLY A 338 19.26 -5.85 -18.50
N ASN A 339 19.53 -6.95 -19.22
CA ASN A 339 20.62 -7.85 -18.90
C ASN A 339 22.00 -7.27 -19.28
N GLU A 340 22.06 -6.43 -20.31
CA GLU A 340 23.29 -5.66 -20.61
C GLU A 340 23.66 -4.76 -19.43
N GLY A 341 22.70 -4.03 -18.86
CA GLY A 341 22.93 -3.25 -17.64
C GLY A 341 23.39 -4.11 -16.45
N LEU A 342 22.78 -5.29 -16.28
CA LEU A 342 23.12 -6.24 -15.23
C LEU A 342 24.56 -6.79 -15.35
N LEU A 343 25.04 -7.03 -16.57
CA LEU A 343 26.40 -7.52 -16.86
C LEU A 343 27.48 -6.53 -16.42
N HIS A 344 27.19 -5.23 -16.51
CA HIS A 344 28.10 -4.15 -16.15
C HIS A 344 27.91 -3.62 -14.72
N MET A 345 26.93 -4.14 -13.96
CA MET A 345 26.73 -3.74 -12.58
C MET A 345 27.91 -4.20 -11.70
N PRO A 346 28.60 -3.30 -10.99
CA PRO A 346 29.69 -3.69 -10.11
C PRO A 346 29.16 -4.43 -8.88
N VAL A 347 29.98 -5.33 -8.33
CA VAL A 347 29.65 -6.12 -7.12
C VAL A 347 30.59 -5.70 -5.98
N THR A 348 30.04 -5.37 -4.82
CA THR A 348 30.83 -5.07 -3.60
C THR A 348 30.28 -5.80 -2.38
N ASN A 349 31.20 -6.38 -1.60
CA ASN A 349 30.94 -6.97 -0.29
C ASN A 349 31.20 -5.98 0.88
N ASP A 350 31.46 -4.71 0.57
CA ASP A 350 31.68 -3.68 1.59
C ASP A 350 30.39 -3.46 2.39
N VAL A 351 30.50 -3.57 3.70
CA VAL A 351 29.39 -3.44 4.63
C VAL A 351 29.73 -2.39 5.67
N GLU A 352 28.72 -1.64 6.09
CA GLU A 352 28.85 -0.68 7.20
C GLU A 352 29.15 -1.40 8.51
N SER A 353 29.65 -0.67 9.53
CA SER A 353 29.80 -1.24 10.87
C SER A 353 28.44 -1.37 11.57
N PHE A 354 28.35 -2.18 12.63
CA PHE A 354 27.10 -2.28 13.39
C PHE A 354 26.72 -0.94 14.07
N ALA A 355 27.71 -0.14 14.48
CA ALA A 355 27.47 1.19 15.03
C ALA A 355 26.90 2.16 13.98
N ASP A 356 27.45 2.17 12.77
CA ASP A 356 26.93 2.99 11.67
C ASP A 356 25.52 2.53 11.27
N TYR A 357 25.31 1.21 11.19
CA TYR A 357 23.99 0.63 10.96
C TYR A 357 22.97 1.07 12.01
N LEU A 358 23.31 1.00 13.31
CA LEU A 358 22.42 1.47 14.39
C LEU A 358 22.18 2.98 14.31
N LYS A 359 23.21 3.76 13.98
CA LYS A 359 23.11 5.21 13.82
C LYS A 359 22.12 5.58 12.73
N ASP A 360 22.14 4.86 11.62
CA ASP A 360 21.23 5.13 10.52
C ASP A 360 19.78 4.77 10.84
N TRP A 361 19.53 3.75 11.66
CA TRP A 361 18.17 3.34 12.06
C TRP A 361 17.61 4.15 13.23
N THR A 362 18.45 4.54 14.18
CA THR A 362 17.99 5.09 15.48
C THR A 362 18.44 6.53 15.72
N GLY A 363 19.27 7.08 14.85
CA GLY A 363 19.84 8.41 14.98
C GLY A 363 21.05 8.47 15.91
N SER A 364 21.82 9.56 15.77
CA SER A 364 23.07 9.77 16.53
C SER A 364 22.84 9.84 18.04
N ASP A 365 21.71 10.38 18.50
CA ASP A 365 21.41 10.56 19.93
C ASP A 365 21.26 9.21 20.65
N MET A 366 20.66 8.23 19.98
CA MET A 366 20.46 6.88 20.52
C MET A 366 21.80 6.13 20.59
N VAL A 367 22.64 6.27 19.57
CA VAL A 367 24.01 5.70 19.57
C VAL A 367 24.89 6.37 20.62
N ALA A 368 24.81 7.69 20.80
CA ALA A 368 25.55 8.37 21.87
C ALA A 368 25.13 7.86 23.27
N LYS A 369 23.89 7.41 23.42
CA LYS A 369 23.33 6.94 24.69
C LYS A 369 23.59 5.45 24.97
N PHE A 370 23.53 4.61 23.95
CA PHE A 370 23.54 3.15 24.10
C PHE A 370 24.69 2.46 23.35
N ASP A 371 25.44 3.18 22.53
CA ASP A 371 26.46 2.65 21.63
C ASP A 371 25.91 1.43 20.86
N THR A 372 26.56 0.27 20.98
CA THR A 372 26.20 -0.98 20.32
C THR A 372 25.45 -1.96 21.24
N ASN A 373 24.95 -1.49 22.39
CA ASN A 373 24.28 -2.33 23.38
C ASN A 373 22.81 -2.61 23.01
N THR A 374 22.56 -3.64 22.20
CA THR A 374 21.21 -4.10 21.79
C THR A 374 20.22 -4.21 22.97
N ASN A 375 20.63 -4.74 24.12
CA ASN A 375 19.74 -4.89 25.27
C ASN A 375 19.26 -3.54 25.83
N ALA A 376 20.10 -2.50 25.75
CA ALA A 376 19.72 -1.15 26.18
C ALA A 376 18.69 -0.52 25.24
N TYR A 377 18.85 -0.66 23.91
CA TYR A 377 17.81 -0.27 22.95
C TYR A 377 16.50 -1.00 23.21
N HIS A 378 16.56 -2.33 23.36
CA HIS A 378 15.36 -3.13 23.57
C HIS A 378 14.62 -2.76 24.85
N ARG A 379 15.36 -2.49 25.93
CA ARG A 379 14.78 -2.01 27.18
C ARG A 379 14.14 -0.64 26.99
N TYR A 380 14.82 0.31 26.36
CA TYR A 380 14.28 1.63 26.10
C TYR A 380 12.94 1.57 25.34
N TYR A 381 12.89 0.85 24.23
CA TYR A 381 11.67 0.75 23.42
C TYR A 381 10.52 0.08 24.17
N ARG A 382 10.79 -0.99 24.95
CA ARG A 382 9.75 -1.68 25.75
C ARG A 382 9.25 -0.84 26.91
N ASP A 383 10.15 -0.22 27.66
CA ASP A 383 9.79 0.59 28.84
C ASP A 383 8.99 1.85 28.46
N ASN A 384 9.16 2.32 27.22
CA ASN A 384 8.49 3.52 26.72
C ASN A 384 7.31 3.23 25.78
N LEU A 385 6.97 1.95 25.55
CA LEU A 385 5.97 1.54 24.57
C LEU A 385 4.67 2.34 24.69
N GLU A 386 4.15 2.50 25.90
CA GLU A 386 2.88 3.18 26.18
C GLU A 386 2.88 4.71 25.98
N TYR A 387 4.04 5.31 25.76
CA TYR A 387 4.23 6.76 25.70
C TYR A 387 4.70 7.25 24.34
N PHE A 388 5.00 6.35 23.40
CA PHE A 388 5.36 6.77 22.05
C PHE A 388 4.20 7.49 21.36
N TYR A 389 4.52 8.61 20.72
CA TYR A 389 3.63 9.37 19.85
C TYR A 389 4.42 9.95 18.68
N PRO A 390 3.75 10.40 17.59
CA PRO A 390 4.43 10.90 16.40
C PRO A 390 5.30 12.11 16.73
N ALA A 391 6.60 12.02 16.44
CA ALA A 391 7.48 13.19 16.41
C ALA A 391 7.30 13.95 15.08
N ASP A 392 7.23 13.17 14.03
CA ASP A 392 6.96 13.53 12.67
C ASP A 392 6.23 12.32 12.03
N PRO A 393 5.90 12.35 10.73
CA PRO A 393 5.18 11.23 10.13
C PRO A 393 5.98 9.91 10.00
N TYR A 394 7.26 9.87 10.39
CA TYR A 394 8.21 8.79 10.09
C TYR A 394 8.98 8.30 11.30
N SER A 395 8.78 8.95 12.45
CA SER A 395 9.42 8.58 13.69
C SER A 395 8.48 8.81 14.88
N LEU A 396 8.64 7.96 15.88
CA LEU A 396 7.99 8.12 17.16
C LEU A 396 8.98 8.68 18.18
N GLN A 397 8.46 9.53 19.06
CA GLN A 397 9.18 9.99 20.24
C GLN A 397 8.38 9.70 21.50
N VAL A 398 9.07 9.68 22.64
CA VAL A 398 8.42 9.51 23.94
C VAL A 398 7.71 10.81 24.32
N ASP A 399 6.41 10.71 24.61
CA ASP A 399 5.64 11.79 25.20
C ASP A 399 6.04 11.98 26.67
N ALA A 400 6.91 12.95 26.94
CA ALA A 400 7.35 13.28 28.29
C ALA A 400 6.19 13.71 29.22
N ASP A 401 5.10 14.29 28.68
CA ASP A 401 3.94 14.68 29.49
C ASP A 401 3.15 13.43 29.94
N ALA A 402 2.85 12.52 29.01
CA ALA A 402 2.16 11.27 29.33
C ALA A 402 3.02 10.36 30.23
N GLN A 403 4.32 10.30 29.97
CA GLN A 403 5.29 9.58 30.79
C GLN A 403 5.37 10.15 32.21
N LYS A 404 5.44 11.48 32.37
CA LYS A 404 5.43 12.14 33.70
C LYS A 404 4.16 11.80 34.48
N LEU A 405 3.01 11.68 33.79
CA LEU A 405 1.76 11.28 34.42
C LEU A 405 1.67 9.77 34.72
N GLY A 406 2.51 8.95 34.12
CA GLY A 406 2.50 7.49 34.28
C GLY A 406 1.26 6.82 33.71
N ILE A 407 0.55 7.48 32.78
CA ILE A 407 -0.67 6.96 32.15
C ILE A 407 -0.44 6.83 30.65
N SER A 408 -0.65 5.62 30.13
CA SER A 408 -0.57 5.32 28.70
C SER A 408 -1.38 6.30 27.86
N ASN A 409 -0.83 6.70 26.71
CA ASN A 409 -1.54 7.61 25.81
C ASN A 409 -2.73 6.98 25.07
N ARG A 410 -2.95 5.68 25.25
CA ARG A 410 -4.09 4.92 24.71
C ARG A 410 -5.25 4.81 25.70
N LYS A 411 -5.06 5.27 26.94
CA LYS A 411 -6.04 5.17 28.02
C LYS A 411 -6.79 6.48 28.22
N VAL A 412 -8.13 6.40 28.22
CA VAL A 412 -9.00 7.58 28.39
C VAL A 412 -8.76 8.27 29.75
N GLU A 413 -8.26 7.52 30.72
CA GLU A 413 -7.80 7.97 32.03
C GLU A 413 -6.75 9.08 31.95
N LEU A 414 -5.96 9.14 30.86
CA LEU A 414 -5.01 10.23 30.63
C LEU A 414 -5.76 11.56 30.47
N LEU A 415 -6.85 11.56 29.69
CA LEU A 415 -7.69 12.75 29.50
C LEU A 415 -8.39 13.14 30.80
N GLU A 416 -8.93 12.17 31.54
CA GLU A 416 -9.58 12.40 32.84
C GLU A 416 -8.61 13.03 33.84
N LYS A 417 -7.38 12.51 33.91
CA LYS A 417 -6.32 13.04 34.78
C LYS A 417 -5.97 14.48 34.41
N CYS A 418 -5.86 14.79 33.12
CA CYS A 418 -5.56 16.14 32.66
C CYS A 418 -6.68 17.13 33.01
N ILE A 419 -7.94 16.73 32.83
CA ILE A 419 -9.09 17.56 33.23
C ILE A 419 -9.05 17.84 34.73
N GLN A 420 -8.82 16.82 35.56
CA GLN A 420 -8.73 16.98 37.02
C GLN A 420 -7.59 17.90 37.45
N LEU A 421 -6.42 17.79 36.80
CA LEU A 421 -5.27 18.66 37.06
C LEU A 421 -5.62 20.12 36.76
N TRP A 422 -6.26 20.37 35.62
CA TRP A 422 -6.70 21.71 35.24
C TRP A 422 -7.80 22.24 36.18
N GLU A 423 -8.81 21.45 36.56
CA GLU A 423 -9.83 21.84 37.55
C GLU A 423 -9.21 22.30 38.89
N LYS A 424 -8.07 21.70 39.28
CA LYS A 424 -7.34 22.02 40.51
C LYS A 424 -6.28 23.12 40.35
N GLY A 425 -6.11 23.68 39.15
CA GLY A 425 -5.05 24.66 38.87
C GLY A 425 -3.63 24.08 38.94
N GLN A 426 -3.48 22.75 38.86
CA GLN A 426 -2.20 22.04 38.94
C GLN A 426 -1.72 21.65 37.55
N ASP A 427 -0.43 21.83 37.24
CA ASP A 427 0.18 21.45 35.96
C ASP A 427 -0.69 21.80 34.73
N THR A 428 -1.39 22.94 34.78
CA THR A 428 -2.45 23.28 33.82
C THR A 428 -1.95 23.37 32.39
N ALA A 429 -0.71 23.83 32.18
CA ALA A 429 -0.09 23.86 30.87
C ALA A 429 0.12 22.45 30.28
N LEU A 430 0.55 21.49 31.10
CA LEU A 430 0.69 20.09 30.70
C LEU A 430 -0.67 19.49 30.36
N ALA A 431 -1.64 19.67 31.25
CA ALA A 431 -3.00 19.17 31.05
C ALA A 431 -3.60 19.62 29.71
N LYS A 432 -3.49 20.92 29.41
CA LYS A 432 -3.95 21.50 28.13
C LYS A 432 -3.24 20.88 26.93
N ARG A 433 -1.90 20.80 26.95
CA ARG A 433 -1.12 20.19 25.86
C ARG A 433 -1.56 18.75 25.57
N VAL A 434 -1.72 17.94 26.61
CA VAL A 434 -2.11 16.52 26.47
C VAL A 434 -3.54 16.40 25.92
N LEU A 435 -4.49 17.19 26.42
CA LEU A 435 -5.88 17.18 25.92
C LEU A 435 -5.97 17.54 24.43
N GLU A 436 -5.24 18.57 24.00
CA GLU A 436 -5.20 18.98 22.59
C GLU A 436 -4.40 18.01 21.71
N ARG A 437 -3.34 17.39 22.24
CA ARG A 437 -2.53 16.38 21.55
C ARG A 437 -3.36 15.14 21.22
N TYR A 438 -4.11 14.61 22.19
CA TYR A 438 -4.81 13.33 22.06
C TYR A 438 -6.29 13.43 21.71
N THR A 439 -6.81 14.61 21.37
CA THR A 439 -8.19 14.73 20.87
C THR A 439 -8.26 15.68 19.67
N THR A 440 -9.42 15.75 19.01
CA THR A 440 -9.71 16.76 17.97
C THR A 440 -10.45 17.98 18.55
N ALA A 441 -10.81 17.93 19.83
CA ALA A 441 -11.56 18.97 20.49
C ALA A 441 -10.66 20.12 20.95
N LYS A 442 -11.24 21.31 21.09
CA LYS A 442 -10.60 22.49 21.64
C LYS A 442 -11.62 23.23 22.50
N PHE A 443 -11.39 23.26 23.81
CA PHE A 443 -12.25 23.96 24.75
C PHE A 443 -11.42 24.91 25.63
N ALA A 444 -12.04 26.02 26.03
CA ALA A 444 -11.37 27.08 26.77
C ALA A 444 -11.28 26.77 28.27
N THR A 445 -12.14 25.88 28.78
CA THR A 445 -12.27 25.59 30.21
C THR A 445 -12.25 24.10 30.52
N ALA A 446 -11.80 23.74 31.73
CA ALA A 446 -11.83 22.35 32.20
C ALA A 446 -13.27 21.79 32.29
N ALA A 447 -14.25 22.64 32.60
CA ALA A 447 -15.67 22.25 32.68
C ALA A 447 -16.24 21.82 31.32
N GLU A 448 -15.88 22.51 30.24
CA GLU A 448 -16.24 22.12 28.87
C GLU A 448 -15.59 20.79 28.48
N TRP A 449 -14.31 20.60 28.80
CA TRP A 449 -13.62 19.32 28.57
C TRP A 449 -14.28 18.17 29.32
N LYS A 450 -14.63 18.36 30.60
CA LYS A 450 -15.34 17.38 31.40
C LYS A 450 -16.69 17.02 30.79
N THR A 451 -17.47 18.04 30.41
CA THR A 451 -18.78 17.85 29.78
C THR A 451 -18.67 17.05 28.49
N TRP A 452 -17.71 17.41 27.63
CA TRP A 452 -17.44 16.68 26.39
C TRP A 452 -17.02 15.24 26.66
N LEU A 453 -16.10 15.01 27.59
CA LEU A 453 -15.60 13.67 27.89
C LEU A 453 -16.71 12.80 28.48
N THR A 454 -17.47 13.29 29.46
CA THR A 454 -18.60 12.55 30.04
C THR A 454 -19.64 12.17 28.98
N LYS A 455 -19.97 13.09 28.07
CA LYS A 455 -20.93 12.82 26.99
C LYS A 455 -20.42 11.75 26.02
N ASN A 456 -19.16 11.82 25.63
CA ASN A 456 -18.63 11.01 24.53
C ASN A 456 -17.91 9.73 24.97
N LYS A 457 -17.55 9.58 26.25
CA LYS A 457 -16.76 8.45 26.76
C LYS A 457 -17.27 7.07 26.30
N PRO A 458 -18.58 6.76 26.27
CA PRO A 458 -19.07 5.46 25.79
C PRO A 458 -18.75 5.17 24.31
N ASN A 459 -18.52 6.20 23.52
CA ASN A 459 -18.28 6.13 22.08
C ASN A 459 -16.84 6.52 21.71
N LEU A 460 -15.96 6.79 22.69
CA LEU A 460 -14.57 7.10 22.40
C LEU A 460 -13.81 5.84 22.03
N TYR A 461 -13.00 5.94 20.98
CA TYR A 461 -12.00 4.95 20.61
C TYR A 461 -10.68 5.65 20.33
N TYR A 462 -9.57 4.94 20.55
CA TYR A 462 -8.23 5.45 20.24
C TYR A 462 -7.78 4.90 18.89
N THR A 463 -7.24 5.77 18.04
CA THR A 463 -6.73 5.41 16.71
C THR A 463 -5.34 6.01 16.51
N GLU A 464 -4.39 5.17 16.09
CA GLU A 464 -3.03 5.59 15.74
C GLU A 464 -3.03 6.11 14.31
N SER A 465 -3.69 5.41 13.38
CA SER A 465 -3.85 5.86 12.00
C SER A 465 -4.64 7.17 11.87
N GLY A 466 -5.39 7.57 12.90
CA GLY A 466 -6.03 8.89 13.02
C GLY A 466 -5.17 9.98 13.67
N GLY A 467 -3.87 9.76 13.82
CA GLY A 467 -2.95 10.74 14.40
C GLY A 467 -2.72 10.58 15.89
N PHE A 468 -2.82 9.35 16.44
CA PHE A 468 -2.71 9.06 17.88
C PHE A 468 -3.73 9.87 18.68
N LYS A 469 -5.02 9.71 18.38
CA LYS A 469 -6.11 10.49 18.99
C LYS A 469 -7.26 9.62 19.46
N PHE A 470 -7.90 10.06 20.54
CA PHE A 470 -9.25 9.66 20.90
C PHE A 470 -10.25 10.35 19.97
N MET A 471 -11.05 9.55 19.29
CA MET A 471 -12.10 9.97 18.38
C MET A 471 -13.44 9.45 18.85
N VAL A 472 -14.51 10.15 18.47
CA VAL A 472 -15.88 9.77 18.81
C VAL A 472 -16.43 8.92 17.67
N ASN A 473 -16.89 7.71 17.97
CA ASN A 473 -17.65 6.91 17.02
C ASN A 473 -19.00 7.60 16.73
N THR A 474 -19.18 8.05 15.49
CA THR A 474 -20.40 8.76 15.05
C THR A 474 -21.46 7.82 14.47
N TYR A 475 -21.15 6.53 14.27
CA TYR A 475 -22.14 5.54 13.85
C TYR A 475 -22.99 5.15 15.07
N LYS A 476 -24.23 5.65 15.09
CA LYS A 476 -25.17 5.60 16.22
C LYS A 476 -24.71 6.37 17.47
N THR A 477 -24.63 7.69 17.33
CA THR A 477 -25.46 8.58 18.14
C THR A 477 -25.85 9.74 17.24
N ALA A 478 -27.15 9.93 17.00
CA ALA A 478 -27.62 11.09 16.27
C ALA A 478 -27.17 12.35 17.04
N THR A 479 -26.21 13.10 16.50
CA THR A 479 -26.05 14.52 16.80
C THR A 479 -25.22 15.18 15.69
N THR A 480 -25.89 16.06 14.96
CA THR A 480 -25.39 17.24 14.22
C THR A 480 -23.98 17.17 13.63
N ALA A 481 -23.94 17.07 12.30
CA ALA A 481 -22.76 17.28 11.46
C ALA A 481 -22.01 18.58 11.83
N ILE A 482 -20.72 18.44 12.15
CA ILE A 482 -19.80 19.57 12.30
C ILE A 482 -19.27 19.91 10.90
N LYS A 483 -19.30 21.22 10.57
CA LYS A 483 -18.74 21.79 9.34
C LYS A 483 -17.27 21.37 9.15
N PRO A 484 -16.83 21.07 7.91
CA PRO A 484 -15.43 20.81 7.63
C PRO A 484 -14.59 22.06 7.95
N THR A 485 -13.63 21.93 8.85
CA THR A 485 -12.54 22.90 8.99
C THR A 485 -11.56 22.68 7.85
N ASN A 486 -11.32 23.75 7.09
CA ASN A 486 -10.31 23.81 6.06
C ASN A 486 -8.95 23.41 6.64
N SER A 487 -8.39 22.30 6.16
CA SER A 487 -6.99 21.98 6.34
C SER A 487 -6.17 23.06 5.62
N THR A 488 -5.48 23.87 6.39
CA THR A 488 -4.50 24.85 5.92
C THR A 488 -3.45 24.16 5.07
N ASN A 489 -3.26 24.68 3.85
CA ASN A 489 -2.15 24.36 2.98
C ASN A 489 -0.83 24.60 3.73
N VAL A 490 -0.06 23.53 3.96
CA VAL A 490 1.34 23.66 4.33
C VAL A 490 2.11 23.96 3.04
N LYS A 491 2.64 25.19 2.93
CA LYS A 491 3.71 25.49 1.98
C LYS A 491 4.98 24.83 2.51
N LEU A 492 5.45 23.78 1.85
CA LEU A 492 6.78 23.22 2.10
C LEU A 492 7.84 24.12 1.44
N VAL A 493 8.87 24.43 2.23
CA VAL A 493 10.05 25.21 1.86
C VAL A 493 11.14 24.25 1.39
N ASN A 494 11.86 24.63 0.33
CA ASN A 494 13.00 23.90 -0.24
C ASN A 494 14.14 23.66 0.77
N VAL A 495 14.54 22.39 0.92
CA VAL A 495 15.90 21.98 1.31
C VAL A 495 16.25 20.70 0.53
N ALA A 496 17.49 20.60 0.03
CA ALA A 496 18.01 19.51 -0.79
C ALA A 496 18.32 18.21 0.01
N VAL A 497 17.34 17.69 0.75
CA VAL A 497 17.43 16.41 1.48
C VAL A 497 16.18 15.57 1.17
N PRO A 498 16.31 14.24 0.93
CA PRO A 498 15.16 13.36 0.74
C PRO A 498 14.13 13.48 1.87
N THR A 499 12.85 13.50 1.51
CA THR A 499 11.69 13.51 2.44
C THR A 499 10.71 12.42 2.02
N LEU A 500 9.71 12.00 2.80
CA LEU A 500 8.81 10.95 2.25
C LEU A 500 7.81 11.46 1.23
N ALA A 501 7.54 12.77 1.15
CA ALA A 501 6.83 13.30 0.00
C ALA A 501 7.70 13.18 -1.28
N ASP A 502 9.01 13.10 -1.11
CA ASP A 502 9.98 13.05 -2.19
C ASP A 502 11.26 12.27 -1.80
N PRO A 503 11.21 10.91 -1.72
CA PRO A 503 12.26 10.12 -1.05
C PRO A 503 13.57 10.01 -1.83
N VAL A 504 13.65 10.62 -3.01
CA VAL A 504 14.83 10.57 -3.87
C VAL A 504 15.12 11.98 -4.34
N VAL A 505 16.18 12.59 -3.83
CA VAL A 505 16.68 13.88 -4.33
C VAL A 505 17.82 13.59 -5.29
N ILE A 506 17.83 14.24 -6.46
CA ILE A 506 18.90 14.08 -7.44
C ILE A 506 19.71 15.36 -7.57
N SER A 507 21.00 15.21 -7.80
CA SER A 507 21.94 16.27 -8.18
C SER A 507 22.74 15.82 -9.40
N ALA A 508 23.34 16.77 -10.12
CA ALA A 508 24.21 16.45 -11.23
C ALA A 508 25.42 17.38 -11.27
N GLN A 509 26.55 16.87 -11.74
CA GLN A 509 27.82 17.60 -11.81
C GLN A 509 28.64 17.17 -13.02
N ILE A 510 29.57 18.03 -13.45
CA ILE A 510 30.58 17.69 -14.46
C ILE A 510 31.92 17.60 -13.75
N VAL A 511 32.55 16.42 -13.79
CA VAL A 511 33.84 16.17 -13.16
C VAL A 511 34.88 15.76 -14.20
N ALA A 512 36.16 15.77 -13.80
CA ALA A 512 37.23 15.28 -14.65
C ALA A 512 37.04 13.78 -14.94
N GLY A 513 37.17 13.39 -16.22
CA GLY A 513 37.17 12.00 -16.66
C GLY A 513 38.58 11.55 -17.08
N ASP A 514 38.63 10.47 -17.85
CA ASP A 514 39.87 10.01 -18.50
C ASP A 514 40.45 11.08 -19.43
N VAL A 515 41.70 10.90 -19.88
CA VAL A 515 42.40 11.84 -20.77
C VAL A 515 41.52 12.22 -21.97
N GLY A 516 41.22 13.52 -22.11
CA GLY A 516 40.36 14.06 -23.17
C GLY A 516 38.85 13.98 -22.92
N LYS A 517 38.40 13.50 -21.75
CA LYS A 517 36.98 13.34 -21.41
C LYS A 517 36.58 14.08 -20.14
N LYS A 518 35.29 14.41 -20.04
CA LYS A 518 34.61 14.82 -18.81
C LYS A 518 33.55 13.79 -18.47
N ASN A 519 33.30 13.56 -17.19
CA ASN A 519 32.17 12.75 -16.74
C ASN A 519 31.02 13.68 -16.34
N VAL A 520 29.84 13.38 -16.85
CA VAL A 520 28.59 13.93 -16.33
C VAL A 520 28.05 12.91 -15.34
N GLU A 521 27.93 13.31 -14.08
CA GLU A 521 27.50 12.44 -12.99
C GLU A 521 26.12 12.90 -12.49
N ILE A 522 25.24 11.93 -12.23
CA ILE A 522 23.98 12.11 -11.52
C ILE A 522 24.10 11.34 -10.21
N ASP A 523 23.93 12.03 -9.09
CA ASP A 523 23.84 11.40 -7.78
C ASP A 523 22.39 11.46 -7.31
N ALA A 524 21.89 10.34 -6.79
CA ALA A 524 20.60 10.22 -6.14
C ALA A 524 20.82 9.95 -4.65
N ALA A 525 20.44 10.89 -3.80
CA ALA A 525 20.27 10.65 -2.36
C ALA A 525 18.89 10.02 -2.15
N ILE A 526 18.84 8.88 -1.48
CA ILE A 526 17.63 8.10 -1.23
C ILE A 526 17.41 8.07 0.28
N LEU A 527 16.19 8.33 0.72
CA LEU A 527 15.84 8.29 2.14
C LEU A 527 16.14 6.91 2.74
N LYS A 528 16.70 6.84 3.95
CA LYS A 528 17.00 5.56 4.63
C LYS A 528 15.73 4.71 4.72
N GLY A 529 15.85 3.40 4.47
CA GLY A 529 14.74 2.46 4.40
C GLY A 529 14.03 2.43 3.04
N TRP A 530 14.21 3.45 2.21
CA TRP A 530 13.73 3.50 0.83
C TRP A 530 14.79 3.04 -0.16
N HIS A 531 14.32 2.62 -1.33
CA HIS A 531 15.12 2.10 -2.41
C HIS A 531 14.53 2.43 -3.78
N ILE A 532 15.40 2.49 -4.78
CA ILE A 532 15.05 2.53 -6.21
C ILE A 532 15.62 1.30 -6.91
N TYR A 533 14.99 0.85 -7.98
CA TYR A 533 15.35 -0.42 -8.61
C TYR A 533 16.52 -0.28 -9.58
N ALA A 534 17.60 -1.03 -9.33
CA ALA A 534 18.76 -1.16 -10.20
C ALA A 534 18.53 -2.22 -11.28
N TYR A 535 17.85 -3.31 -10.93
CA TYR A 535 17.43 -4.35 -11.84
C TYR A 535 16.19 -5.05 -11.30
N VAL A 536 15.29 -5.41 -12.21
CA VAL A 536 14.14 -6.27 -11.90
C VAL A 536 13.99 -7.31 -13.01
N PRO A 537 13.53 -8.53 -12.70
CA PRO A 537 13.14 -9.51 -13.71
C PRO A 537 12.09 -8.96 -14.67
N GLN A 538 12.05 -9.47 -15.90
CA GLN A 538 11.13 -9.02 -16.94
C GLN A 538 9.66 -8.98 -16.50
N ASP A 539 9.25 -9.92 -15.64
CA ASP A 539 7.86 -10.05 -15.18
C ASP A 539 7.57 -9.29 -13.88
N SER A 540 8.50 -8.46 -13.41
CA SER A 540 8.33 -7.68 -12.19
C SER A 540 7.30 -6.55 -12.38
N PRO A 541 6.48 -6.23 -11.35
CA PRO A 541 5.58 -5.08 -11.38
C PRO A 541 6.30 -3.74 -11.20
N PHE A 542 7.62 -3.76 -10.96
CA PHE A 542 8.43 -2.58 -10.70
C PHE A 542 9.20 -2.11 -11.94
N ILE A 543 9.65 -0.85 -11.90
CA ILE A 543 10.37 -0.23 -13.02
C ILE A 543 11.83 -0.01 -12.67
N VAL A 544 12.71 -0.47 -13.56
CA VAL A 544 14.16 -0.18 -13.50
C VAL A 544 14.40 1.31 -13.62
N THR A 545 15.27 1.84 -12.76
CA THR A 545 15.70 3.24 -12.82
C THR A 545 16.54 3.50 -14.07
N GLN A 546 16.25 4.59 -14.77
CA GLN A 546 16.87 4.94 -16.04
C GLN A 546 17.43 6.37 -16.00
N PRO A 547 18.76 6.55 -16.02
CA PRO A 547 19.35 7.86 -16.27
C PRO A 547 19.21 8.24 -17.75
N SER A 548 19.06 9.53 -18.02
CA SER A 548 19.08 10.10 -19.37
C SER A 548 19.73 11.47 -19.37
N ILE A 549 20.30 11.85 -20.51
CA ILE A 549 21.01 13.12 -20.69
C ILE A 549 20.55 13.75 -22.00
N GLU A 550 20.23 15.03 -21.95
CA GLU A 550 20.05 15.87 -23.13
C GLU A 550 21.30 16.73 -23.27
N LEU A 551 22.01 16.50 -24.37
CA LEU A 551 23.28 17.15 -24.68
C LEU A 551 23.09 18.27 -25.72
N PRO A 552 23.98 19.28 -25.72
CA PRO A 552 24.07 20.25 -26.81
C PRO A 552 24.32 19.58 -28.16
N GLU A 553 23.92 20.25 -29.24
CA GLU A 553 24.11 19.76 -30.60
C GLU A 553 25.59 19.44 -30.88
N GLY A 554 25.84 18.27 -31.48
CA GLY A 554 27.19 17.79 -31.80
C GLY A 554 27.93 17.10 -30.64
N VAL A 555 27.42 17.15 -29.41
CA VAL A 555 28.02 16.45 -28.26
C VAL A 555 27.41 15.06 -28.13
N LYS A 556 28.26 14.04 -27.93
CA LYS A 556 27.84 12.64 -27.69
C LYS A 556 28.34 12.17 -26.34
N SER A 557 27.57 11.30 -25.69
CA SER A 557 27.97 10.60 -24.47
C SER A 557 28.24 9.13 -24.71
N SER A 558 29.01 8.51 -23.83
CA SER A 558 29.11 7.06 -23.73
C SER A 558 27.84 6.44 -23.14
N GLU A 559 27.83 5.11 -23.03
CA GLU A 559 26.86 4.41 -22.20
C GLU A 559 27.00 4.82 -20.73
N TRP A 560 25.89 4.72 -20.01
CA TRP A 560 25.83 4.99 -18.58
C TRP A 560 26.46 3.87 -17.78
N GLN A 561 27.24 4.24 -16.77
CA GLN A 561 27.70 3.36 -15.71
C GLN A 561 27.01 3.75 -14.41
N SER A 562 26.76 2.79 -13.53
CA SER A 562 26.11 3.05 -12.24
C SER A 562 26.95 2.52 -11.06
N SER A 563 26.63 3.01 -9.86
CA SER A 563 27.06 2.38 -8.61
C SER A 563 26.53 0.95 -8.48
N ALA A 564 27.14 0.16 -7.59
CA ALA A 564 26.70 -1.19 -7.28
C ALA A 564 25.29 -1.19 -6.68
N GLY A 565 24.41 -2.03 -7.21
CA GLY A 565 23.13 -2.34 -6.57
C GLY A 565 23.30 -3.41 -5.48
N THR A 566 22.39 -3.44 -4.53
CA THR A 566 22.28 -4.46 -3.49
C THR A 566 21.12 -5.41 -3.80
N PRO A 567 21.24 -6.72 -3.50
CA PRO A 567 20.13 -7.65 -3.61
C PRO A 567 18.97 -7.23 -2.70
N LEU A 568 17.74 -7.21 -3.23
CA LEU A 568 16.54 -6.92 -2.42
C LEU A 568 16.17 -8.14 -1.57
N ILE A 569 16.11 -7.97 -0.26
CA ILE A 569 15.67 -9.03 0.66
C ILE A 569 14.18 -9.32 0.41
N GLY A 570 13.80 -10.60 0.27
CA GLY A 570 12.44 -11.01 -0.08
C GLY A 570 12.04 -10.76 -1.54
N GLY A 571 12.96 -10.22 -2.35
CA GLY A 571 12.77 -9.90 -3.76
C GLY A 571 13.71 -10.68 -4.66
N GLU A 572 13.48 -11.98 -4.84
CA GLU A 572 14.39 -12.86 -5.58
C GLU A 572 14.70 -12.33 -6.99
N GLY A 573 16.00 -12.27 -7.32
CA GLY A 573 16.48 -11.77 -8.60
C GLY A 573 16.39 -10.25 -8.79
N MET A 574 15.92 -9.47 -7.80
CA MET A 574 15.87 -8.02 -7.86
C MET A 574 17.08 -7.38 -7.17
N PHE A 575 17.56 -6.27 -7.75
CA PHE A 575 18.63 -5.45 -7.19
C PHE A 575 18.17 -4.01 -7.09
N VAL A 576 18.55 -3.35 -6.01
CA VAL A 576 18.11 -2.00 -5.66
C VAL A 576 19.30 -1.13 -5.26
N TRP A 577 19.12 0.18 -5.25
CA TRP A 577 20.01 1.09 -4.52
C TRP A 577 19.30 1.58 -3.27
N GLU A 578 20.00 1.54 -2.14
CA GLU A 578 19.57 2.07 -0.84
C GLU A 578 20.52 3.21 -0.44
N ASN A 579 19.98 4.25 0.20
CA ASN A 579 20.70 5.46 0.68
C ASN A 579 21.29 6.36 -0.42
N LYS A 580 21.97 5.78 -1.41
CA LYS A 580 22.55 6.51 -2.54
C LYS A 580 22.64 5.66 -3.80
N ALA A 581 22.54 6.31 -4.96
CA ALA A 581 22.93 5.76 -6.25
C ALA A 581 23.71 6.81 -7.04
N SER A 582 24.72 6.41 -7.80
CA SER A 582 25.41 7.30 -8.72
C SER A 582 25.39 6.74 -10.13
N PHE A 583 25.26 7.63 -11.11
CA PHE A 583 25.26 7.31 -12.53
C PHE A 583 26.25 8.24 -13.22
N LYS A 584 27.12 7.70 -14.07
CA LYS A 584 28.09 8.50 -14.81
C LYS A 584 28.11 8.14 -16.28
N THR A 585 28.28 9.15 -17.12
CA THR A 585 28.55 8.97 -18.55
C THR A 585 29.66 9.92 -18.99
N ALA A 586 30.51 9.48 -19.91
CA ALA A 586 31.63 10.26 -20.39
C ALA A 586 31.25 11.03 -21.66
N VAL A 587 31.67 12.28 -21.73
CA VAL A 587 31.54 13.15 -22.92
C VAL A 587 32.92 13.66 -23.32
N ASP A 588 33.10 13.95 -24.60
CA ASP A 588 34.34 14.54 -25.10
C ASP A 588 34.52 15.95 -24.52
N ALA A 589 35.65 16.17 -23.84
CA ALA A 589 35.94 17.45 -23.22
C ALA A 589 36.05 18.59 -24.24
N SER A 590 36.56 18.30 -25.45
CA SER A 590 36.72 19.29 -26.53
C SER A 590 35.38 19.76 -27.12
N ALA A 591 34.33 18.94 -26.97
CA ALA A 591 32.98 19.26 -27.44
C ALA A 591 32.19 20.14 -26.45
N LEU A 592 32.65 20.26 -25.20
CA LEU A 592 32.01 21.09 -24.18
C LEU A 592 32.59 22.51 -24.19
N LYS A 593 31.72 23.51 -24.37
CA LYS A 593 32.08 24.94 -24.31
C LYS A 593 31.46 25.60 -23.07
N PRO A 594 32.16 26.56 -22.41
CA PRO A 594 31.58 27.32 -21.31
C PRO A 594 30.22 27.92 -21.67
N GLY A 595 29.27 27.85 -20.74
CA GLY A 595 27.89 28.32 -20.93
C GLY A 595 26.95 27.32 -21.61
N MET A 596 27.44 26.17 -22.10
CA MET A 596 26.57 25.09 -22.58
C MET A 596 25.74 24.50 -21.43
N VAL A 597 24.50 24.14 -21.74
CA VAL A 597 23.55 23.58 -20.78
C VAL A 597 23.34 22.10 -21.08
N ILE A 598 23.49 21.27 -20.05
CA ILE A 598 23.23 19.83 -20.07
C ILE A 598 22.04 19.56 -19.15
N ARG A 599 21.02 18.85 -19.65
CA ARG A 599 19.90 18.39 -18.79
C ARG A 599 20.07 16.93 -18.46
N CYS A 600 20.25 16.64 -17.17
CA CYS A 600 20.35 15.30 -16.64
C CYS A 600 19.00 14.91 -16.04
N SER A 601 18.49 13.74 -16.39
CA SER A 601 17.22 13.25 -15.85
C SER A 601 17.33 11.83 -15.30
N LEU A 602 16.52 11.53 -14.29
CA LEU A 602 16.37 10.20 -13.73
C LEU A 602 14.90 9.82 -13.73
N PHE A 603 14.54 8.76 -14.46
CA PHE A 603 13.22 8.12 -14.38
C PHE A 603 13.31 6.93 -13.44
N TYR A 604 12.47 6.88 -12.40
CA TYR A 604 12.57 5.85 -11.36
C TYR A 604 11.21 5.58 -10.72
N GLN A 605 11.13 4.41 -10.08
CA GLN A 605 10.13 4.09 -9.07
C GLN A 605 10.86 3.92 -7.74
N VAL A 606 10.31 4.49 -6.67
CA VAL A 606 10.90 4.40 -5.33
C VAL A 606 9.92 3.73 -4.38
N CYS A 607 10.43 2.81 -3.57
CA CYS A 607 9.67 2.05 -2.59
C CYS A 607 10.44 1.94 -1.28
N ASP A 608 9.77 1.68 -0.17
CA ASP A 608 10.36 1.03 1.00
C ASP A 608 9.68 -0.34 1.18
N ASN A 609 9.91 -1.02 2.31
CA ASN A 609 9.23 -2.30 2.59
C ASN A 609 7.71 -2.15 2.70
N ASN A 610 7.25 -0.95 3.04
CA ASN A 610 5.89 -0.62 3.40
C ASN A 610 5.17 0.30 2.40
N LYS A 611 5.78 0.76 1.31
CA LYS A 611 5.18 1.74 0.40
C LYS A 611 5.90 1.76 -0.94
N CYS A 612 5.22 2.22 -1.97
CA CYS A 612 5.80 2.55 -3.26
C CYS A 612 5.19 3.87 -3.73
N PHE A 613 5.97 4.71 -4.40
CA PHE A 613 5.41 5.84 -5.14
C PHE A 613 5.22 5.49 -6.61
N PRO A 614 4.26 6.14 -7.29
CA PRO A 614 4.17 6.07 -8.73
C PRO A 614 5.51 6.45 -9.39
N PRO A 615 5.87 5.81 -10.52
CA PRO A 615 7.07 6.17 -11.27
C PRO A 615 7.08 7.65 -11.65
N LYS A 616 8.22 8.31 -11.54
CA LYS A 616 8.38 9.73 -11.91
C LYS A 616 9.73 10.02 -12.55
N LYS A 617 9.78 11.07 -13.37
CA LYS A 617 11.01 11.62 -13.94
C LYS A 617 11.40 12.89 -13.20
N LYS A 618 12.65 12.95 -12.70
CA LYS A 618 13.27 14.18 -12.19
C LYS A 618 14.31 14.70 -13.16
N ILE A 619 14.49 16.02 -13.21
CA ILE A 619 15.41 16.71 -14.11
C ILE A 619 16.27 17.68 -13.30
N VAL A 620 17.58 17.68 -13.53
CA VAL A 620 18.55 18.66 -13.02
C VAL A 620 19.32 19.22 -14.19
N VAL A 621 19.66 20.51 -14.11
CA VAL A 621 20.35 21.23 -15.18
C VAL A 621 21.75 21.59 -14.69
N VAL A 622 22.77 21.28 -15.50
CA VAL A 622 24.16 21.63 -15.24
C VAL A 622 24.65 22.55 -16.35
N THR A 623 25.39 23.60 -15.97
CA THR A 623 26.04 24.51 -16.93
C THR A 623 27.53 24.21 -16.95
N VAL A 624 28.11 24.09 -18.14
CA VAL A 624 29.56 23.95 -18.32
C VAL A 624 30.21 25.26 -17.88
N ILE A 625 31.10 25.18 -16.89
CA ILE A 625 31.83 26.32 -16.34
C ILE A 625 33.04 26.65 -17.20
#